data_AF-A0A437JFJ4-F1
#
_entry.id   AF-A0A437JFJ4-F1
#
_cell.length_a   1.000
_cell.length_b   1.000
_cell.length_c   1.000
_cell.angle_alpha   90.00
_cell.angle_beta   90.00
_cell.angle_gamma   90.00
#
_symmetry.space_group_name_H-M   'P 1'
#
loop_
_entity.id
_entity.type
_entity.pdbx_description
1 polymer ?
#
loop_
_entity_poly.entity_id
_entity_poly.type
_entity_poly.pdbx_seq_one_letter_code
_entity_poly.pdbx_strand_id
1 'polypeptide(L)' 'MRLRIPTEEPVAPESSDCCGSGSCCPCVWDYYRAQQKAWLGQKEQEQKQEQEPE' A
#
# COMPACT_ATOMS: atom_id res chain seq x y z
N MET A 1 -1.44 -4.18 20.67
CA MET A 1 -0.31 -4.23 19.72
C MET A 1 -0.62 -3.27 18.59
N ARG A 2 0.14 -2.17 18.43
CA ARG A 2 -0.01 -1.30 17.25
C ARG A 2 0.62 -2.04 16.08
N LEU A 3 -0.20 -2.56 15.18
CA LEU A 3 0.27 -3.13 13.91
C LEU A 3 1.06 -2.04 13.18
N ARG A 4 2.35 -2.29 12.90
CA ARG A 4 3.15 -1.34 12.13
C ARG A 4 2.60 -1.31 10.71
N ILE A 5 2.10 -0.16 10.31
CA ILE A 5 1.65 0.08 8.94
C ILE A 5 2.91 0.47 8.14
N PRO A 6 3.07 -0.02 6.89
CA PRO A 6 4.22 0.32 6.07
C PRO A 6 4.33 1.83 5.84
N THR A 7 5.48 2.40 6.21
CA THR A 7 5.82 3.83 6.03
C THR A 7 6.31 4.13 4.61
N GLU A 8 6.89 3.14 3.94
CA GLU A 8 7.47 3.28 2.61
C GLU A 8 6.40 3.13 1.52
N GLU A 9 6.52 3.93 0.46
CA GLU A 9 5.66 3.82 -0.71
C GLU A 9 5.81 2.43 -1.33
N PRO A 10 4.71 1.68 -1.54
CA PRO A 10 4.81 0.39 -2.17
C PRO A 10 5.32 0.53 -3.60
N VAL A 11 6.25 -0.32 -3.99
CA VAL A 11 6.80 -0.32 -5.36
C VAL A 11 5.85 -1.07 -6.29
N ALA A 12 5.52 -0.45 -7.41
CA ALA A 12 4.65 -1.06 -8.42
C ALA A 12 5.33 -2.31 -9.00
N PRO A 13 4.66 -3.49 -8.97
CA PRO A 13 5.21 -4.70 -9.54
C PRO A 13 5.25 -4.62 -11.07
N GLU A 14 6.16 -5.37 -11.70
CA GLU A 14 6.22 -5.44 -13.15
C GLU A 14 4.97 -6.15 -13.69
N SER A 15 4.53 -5.78 -14.90
CA SER A 15 3.39 -6.44 -15.54
C SER A 15 3.64 -7.94 -15.80
N SER A 16 4.92 -8.35 -15.88
CA SER A 16 5.40 -9.73 -16.00
C SER A 16 5.20 -10.58 -14.73
N ASP A 17 5.15 -9.95 -13.54
CA ASP A 17 4.93 -10.65 -12.26
C ASP A 17 3.46 -11.09 -12.07
N CYS A 18 2.55 -10.51 -12.86
CA CYS A 18 1.17 -10.95 -12.88
C CYS A 18 1.06 -12.15 -13.82
N CYS A 19 0.85 -13.35 -13.26
CA CYS A 19 0.63 -14.57 -14.02
C CYS A 19 -0.39 -14.33 -15.15
N GLY A 20 0.10 -14.28 -16.40
CA GLY A 20 -0.57 -13.69 -17.57
C GLY A 20 -1.81 -14.44 -18.11
N SER A 21 -2.51 -15.19 -17.26
CA SER A 21 -3.68 -15.96 -17.66
C SER A 21 -4.67 -16.19 -16.51
N GLY A 22 -4.91 -15.17 -15.68
CA GLY A 22 -6.02 -15.18 -14.70
C GLY A 22 -6.06 -16.36 -13.72
N SER A 23 -4.98 -17.14 -13.61
CA SER A 23 -4.96 -18.42 -12.90
C SER A 23 -4.50 -18.26 -11.45
N CYS A 24 -3.73 -17.20 -11.16
CA CYS A 24 -3.29 -16.87 -9.82
C CYS A 24 -4.13 -15.73 -9.24
N CYS A 25 -5.14 -16.10 -8.44
CA CYS A 25 -5.80 -15.21 -7.48
C CYS A 25 -5.30 -15.56 -6.08
N PRO A 26 -4.76 -14.61 -5.30
CA PRO A 26 -4.58 -13.17 -5.60
C PRO A 26 -3.34 -12.85 -6.47
N CYS A 27 -3.49 -11.88 -7.38
CA CYS A 27 -2.37 -11.40 -8.19
C CYS A 27 -1.49 -10.42 -7.40
N VAL A 28 -0.24 -10.22 -7.83
CA VAL A 28 0.69 -9.27 -7.19
C VAL A 28 0.10 -7.85 -7.11
N TRP A 29 -0.75 -7.48 -8.08
CA TRP A 29 -1.47 -6.21 -8.08
C TRP A 29 -2.51 -6.08 -6.97
N ASP A 30 -3.12 -7.17 -6.51
CA ASP A 30 -4.05 -7.11 -5.37
C ASP A 30 -3.32 -6.77 -4.08
N TYR A 31 -2.16 -7.39 -3.85
CA TYR A 31 -1.30 -7.06 -2.72
C TYR A 31 -0.76 -5.63 -2.82
N TYR A 32 -0.34 -5.19 -4.00
CA TYR A 32 0.11 -3.83 -4.24
C TYR A 32 -0.99 -2.81 -3.92
N ARG A 33 -2.21 -3.00 -4.44
CA ARG A 33 -3.35 -2.10 -4.19
C ARG A 33 -3.74 -2.06 -2.71
N ALA A 34 -3.67 -3.19 -2.00
CA ALA A 34 -3.94 -3.25 -0.57
C ALA A 34 -2.90 -2.42 0.23
N GLN A 35 -1.61 -2.59 -0.09
CA GLN A 35 -0.54 -1.83 0.55
C GLN A 35 -0.60 -0.33 0.20
N GLN A 36 -0.90 0.01 -1.05
CA GLN A 36 -1.04 1.40 -1.49
C GLN A 36 -2.19 2.11 -0.76
N LYS A 37 -3.34 1.45 -0.59
CA LYS A 37 -4.45 2.00 0.22
C LYS A 37 -4.05 2.24 1.67
N ALA A 38 -3.32 1.30 2.29
CA ALA A 38 -2.87 1.45 3.66
C ALA A 38 -1.88 2.62 3.81
N TRP A 39 -0.95 2.77 2.85
CA TRP A 39 0.03 3.85 2.81
C TRP A 39 -0.62 5.22 2.61
N LEU A 40 -1.56 5.33 1.66
CA LEU A 40 -2.33 6.57 1.43
C LEU A 40 -3.12 6.98 2.68
N GLY A 41 -3.79 6.02 3.32
CA GLY A 41 -4.53 6.28 4.56
C GLY A 41 -3.63 6.74 5.71
N GLN A 42 -2.42 6.19 5.81
CA GLN A 42 -1.41 6.67 6.76
C GLN A 42 -0.93 8.08 6.44
N LYS A 43 -0.56 8.37 5.18
CA LYS A 43 -0.12 9.71 4.78
C LYS A 43 -1.17 10.77 5.08
N GLU A 44 -2.44 10.46 4.86
CA GLU A 44 -3.55 11.37 5.20
C GLU A 44 -3.69 11.57 6.72
N GLN A 45 -3.53 10.50 7.51
CA GLN A 45 -3.55 10.59 8.98
C GLN A 45 -2.34 11.34 9.54
N GLU A 46 -1.15 11.08 9.02
CA GLU A 46 0.12 11.69 9.42
C GLU A 46 0.15 13.17 9.03
N GLN A 47 -0.29 13.54 7.83
CA GLN A 47 -0.45 14.93 7.41
C GLN A 47 -1.50 15.69 8.24
N LYS A 48 -2.50 14.97 8.77
CA LYS A 48 -3.49 15.52 9.71
C LYS A 48 -2.96 15.61 11.15
N GLN A 49 -1.99 14.79 11.54
CA GLN A 49 -1.34 14.83 12.87
C GLN A 49 -0.17 15.81 12.96
N GLU A 50 0.56 16.06 11.86
CA GLU A 50 1.68 17.00 11.80
C GLU A 50 1.20 18.47 11.73
N GLN A 51 -0.04 18.73 11.30
CA GLN A 51 -0.67 20.05 11.28
C GLN A 51 -1.42 20.39 12.58
N GLU A 52 -0.84 20.08 13.74
CA GLU A 52 -1.12 20.79 14.99
C GLU A 52 0.15 21.54 15.40
N PRO A 53 0.36 22.78 14.91
CA PRO A 53 1.37 23.65 15.49
C PRO A 53 0.93 24.04 16.92
N GLU A 54 1.75 23.71 17.92
CA GLU A 54 1.70 24.35 19.25
C GLU A 54 1.88 25.88 19.16
#